data_AF-A0AAC9BDL2-F1
#
_entry.id   AF-A0AAC9BDL2-F1
#
_cell.length_a   1.000
_cell.length_b   1.000
_cell.length_c   1.000
_cell.angle_alpha   90.00
_cell.angle_beta   90.00
_cell.angle_gamma   90.00
#
_symmetry.space_group_name_H-M   'P 1'
#
loop_
_entity.id
_entity.type
_entity.pdbx_description
1 polymer ?
#
loop_
_entity_poly.entity_id
_entity_poly.type
_entity_poly.pdbx_seq_one_letter_code
_entity_poly.pdbx_strand_id
1 'polypeptide(L)'
;MFDSIINALSGVLAWFGKVFAAVFQALWDITIDLCIAGFDLFLSAIGSLIAAAPAPQFLTQYSLQSLVGQMGSDILYFVGVFNISQGLAMIGAGVAFRLFVRKLFTLGQW
;
A
#
# COMPACT_ATOMS: atom_id res chain seq x y z
N MET A 1 -29.05 -32.52 43.75
CA MET A 1 -28.39 -31.39 44.46
C MET A 1 -26.89 -31.38 44.23
N PHE A 2 -26.19 -32.51 44.40
CA PHE A 2 -24.75 -32.60 44.12
C PHE A 2 -24.39 -32.36 42.64
N ASP A 3 -25.21 -32.83 41.69
CA ASP A 3 -24.95 -32.60 40.25
C ASP A 3 -24.95 -31.12 39.83
N SER A 4 -25.84 -30.31 40.42
CA SER A 4 -25.88 -28.86 40.16
C SER A 4 -24.64 -28.15 40.71
N ILE A 5 -24.10 -28.61 41.83
CA ILE A 5 -22.89 -28.06 42.44
C ILE A 5 -21.66 -28.45 41.60
N ILE A 6 -21.59 -29.69 41.13
CA ILE A 6 -20.50 -30.17 40.25
C ILE A 6 -20.53 -29.44 38.89
N ASN A 7 -21.72 -29.20 38.34
CA ASN A 7 -21.87 -28.46 37.09
C ASN A 7 -21.48 -26.98 37.25
N ALA A 8 -21.90 -26.32 38.34
CA ALA A 8 -21.47 -24.96 38.64
C ALA A 8 -19.94 -24.86 38.82
N LEU A 9 -19.32 -25.82 39.51
CA LEU A 9 -17.86 -25.87 39.69
C LEU A 9 -17.13 -26.06 38.36
N SER A 10 -17.63 -26.94 37.49
CA SER A 10 -17.10 -27.18 36.14
C SER A 10 -17.22 -25.93 35.26
N GLY A 11 -18.35 -25.21 35.35
CA GLY A 11 -18.57 -23.94 34.63
C GLY A 11 -17.59 -22.85 35.05
N VAL A 12 -17.30 -22.74 36.35
CA VAL A 12 -16.30 -21.80 36.89
C VAL A 12 -14.88 -22.17 36.43
N LEU A 13 -14.52 -23.46 36.46
CA LEU A 13 -13.22 -23.95 35.99
C LEU A 13 -13.03 -23.70 34.49
N ALA A 14 -14.07 -23.94 33.69
CA ALA A 14 -14.06 -23.68 32.25
C ALA A 14 -13.97 -22.19 31.92
N TRP A 15 -14.64 -21.33 32.70
CA TRP A 15 -14.51 -19.89 32.57
C TRP A 15 -13.08 -19.41 32.88
N PHE A 16 -12.47 -19.94 33.95
CA PHE A 16 -11.09 -19.61 34.32
C PHE A 16 -10.08 -20.03 33.24
N GLY A 17 -10.26 -21.21 32.65
CA GLY A 17 -9.46 -21.67 31.50
C GLY A 17 -9.60 -20.79 30.26
N LYS A 18 -10.81 -20.29 29.97
CA LYS A 18 -11.05 -19.35 28.86
C LYS A 18 -10.39 -18.00 29.09
N VAL A 19 -10.47 -17.46 30.30
CA VAL A 19 -9.80 -16.19 30.64
C VAL A 19 -8.29 -16.32 30.53
N PHE A 20 -7.73 -17.43 31.03
CA PHE A 20 -6.29 -17.70 30.90
C PHE A 20 -5.84 -17.80 29.43
N ALA A 21 -6.60 -18.53 28.61
CA ALA A 21 -6.32 -18.62 27.18
C ALA A 21 -6.43 -17.25 26.47
N ALA A 22 -7.42 -16.44 26.82
CA ALA A 22 -7.60 -15.10 26.26
C ALA A 22 -6.44 -14.15 26.60
N VAL A 23 -5.92 -14.22 27.83
CA VAL A 23 -4.74 -13.44 28.26
C VAL A 23 -3.50 -13.88 27.49
N PHE A 24 -3.29 -15.18 27.33
CA PHE A 24 -2.16 -15.69 26.56
C PHE A 24 -2.25 -15.31 25.07
N GLN A 25 -3.46 -15.37 24.50
CA GLN A 25 -3.71 -14.95 23.13
C GLN A 25 -3.44 -13.44 22.93
N ALA A 26 -3.90 -12.59 23.86
CA ALA A 26 -3.63 -11.15 23.80
C ALA A 26 -2.12 -10.83 23.88
N LEU A 27 -1.36 -11.55 24.69
CA LEU A 27 0.10 -11.40 24.74
C LEU A 27 0.78 -11.83 23.43
N TRP A 28 0.28 -12.90 22.81
CA TRP A 28 0.78 -13.37 21.52
C TRP A 28 0.46 -12.39 20.39
N ASP A 29 -0.76 -11.86 20.35
CA ASP A 29 -1.19 -10.86 19.37
C ASP A 29 -0.35 -9.58 19.45
N ILE A 30 -0.06 -9.08 20.66
CA ILE A 30 0.85 -7.93 20.86
C ILE A 30 2.26 -8.22 20.32
N THR A 31 2.75 -9.45 20.46
CA THR A 31 4.08 -9.85 19.96
C THR A 31 4.11 -9.86 18.43
N ILE A 32 3.05 -10.37 17.80
CA ILE A 32 2.90 -10.34 16.33
C ILE A 32 2.83 -8.89 15.84
N ASP A 33 2.01 -8.06 16.47
CA ASP A 33 1.87 -6.64 16.09
C ASP A 33 3.19 -5.88 16.20
N LEU A 34 3.98 -6.13 17.26
CA LEU A 34 5.30 -5.52 17.42
C LEU A 34 6.26 -5.92 16.29
N CYS A 35 6.26 -7.19 15.89
CA CYS A 35 7.07 -7.68 14.78
C CYS A 35 6.65 -7.05 13.44
N ILE A 36 5.34 -6.95 13.19
CA ILE A 36 4.81 -6.32 11.97
C ILE A 36 5.20 -4.83 11.93
N ALA A 37 5.00 -4.10 13.04
CA ALA A 37 5.37 -2.69 13.13
C ALA A 37 6.88 -2.47 12.93
N GLY A 38 7.72 -3.37 13.46
CA GLY A 38 9.16 -3.33 13.24
C GLY A 38 9.56 -3.53 11.77
N PHE A 39 8.93 -4.49 11.08
CA PHE A 39 9.16 -4.72 9.66
C PHE A 39 8.66 -3.57 8.77
N ASP A 40 7.50 -3.00 9.11
CA ASP A 40 6.96 -1.85 8.38
C ASP A 40 7.88 -0.62 8.50
N LEU A 41 8.39 -0.34 9.71
CA LEU A 41 9.35 0.74 9.93
C LEU A 41 10.66 0.51 9.17
N PHE A 42 11.16 -0.73 9.13
CA PHE A 42 12.35 -1.09 8.37
C PHE A 42 12.16 -0.90 6.85
N LEU A 43 11.06 -1.39 6.30
CA LEU A 43 10.74 -1.24 4.87
C LEU A 43 10.46 0.22 4.50
N SER A 44 9.81 0.98 5.38
CA SER A 44 9.57 2.41 5.21
C SER A 44 10.87 3.21 5.23
N ALA A 45 11.82 2.86 6.11
CA ALA A 45 13.14 3.48 6.14
C ALA A 45 13.91 3.24 4.82
N ILE A 46 13.87 2.02 4.27
CA ILE A 46 14.44 1.71 2.96
C ILE A 46 13.74 2.50 1.84
N GLY A 47 12.41 2.57 1.88
CA GLY A 47 11.62 3.37 0.93
C GLY A 47 11.99 4.86 0.98
N SER A 48 12.22 5.41 2.18
CA SER A 48 12.62 6.80 2.38
C SER A 48 14.03 7.08 1.83
N LEU A 49 14.96 6.13 1.95
CA LEU A 49 16.30 6.21 1.35
C LEU A 49 16.25 6.19 -0.18
N ILE A 50 15.36 5.39 -0.76
CA ILE A 50 15.15 5.34 -2.21
C ILE A 50 14.45 6.61 -2.70
N ALA A 51 13.48 7.14 -1.96
CA ALA A 51 12.81 8.41 -2.30
C ALA A 51 13.74 9.62 -2.13
N ALA A 52 14.73 9.53 -1.23
CA ALA A 52 15.79 10.52 -1.07
C ALA A 52 16.87 10.43 -2.16
N ALA A 53 16.91 9.35 -2.94
CA ALA A 53 17.75 9.30 -4.12
C ALA A 53 17.19 10.31 -5.14
N PRO A 54 17.97 11.32 -5.55
CA PRO A 54 17.48 12.37 -6.43
C PRO A 54 17.03 11.75 -7.74
N ALA A 55 15.76 11.99 -8.10
CA ALA A 55 15.25 11.60 -9.40
C ALA A 55 16.16 12.22 -10.49
N PRO A 56 16.51 11.45 -11.53
CA PRO A 56 17.42 11.93 -12.54
C PRO A 56 16.95 13.25 -13.17
N GLN A 57 17.91 14.16 -13.41
CA GLN A 57 17.69 15.55 -13.85
C GLN A 57 16.79 15.69 -15.09
N PHE A 58 16.72 14.65 -15.94
CA PHE A 58 15.85 14.63 -17.12
C PHE A 58 14.34 14.54 -16.81
N LEU A 59 13.93 13.99 -15.65
CA LEU A 59 12.52 13.94 -15.24
C LEU A 59 12.08 15.19 -14.45
N THR A 60 13.03 15.86 -13.78
CA THR A 60 12.74 17.01 -12.90
C THR A 60 12.85 18.35 -13.62
N GLN A 61 13.75 18.47 -14.61
CA GLN A 61 14.04 19.74 -15.27
C GLN A 61 13.23 19.96 -16.55
N TYR A 62 12.79 18.89 -17.20
CA TYR A 62 12.02 18.97 -18.45
C TYR A 62 10.75 18.15 -18.33
N SER A 63 9.59 18.84 -18.34
CA SER A 63 8.33 18.14 -18.57
C SER A 63 8.31 17.62 -20.01
N LEU A 64 7.66 16.48 -20.26
CA LEU A 64 7.38 15.97 -21.62
C LEU A 64 6.78 17.08 -22.50
N GLN A 65 6.02 17.98 -21.90
CA GLN A 65 5.42 19.14 -22.56
C GLN A 65 6.47 20.19 -22.99
N SER A 66 7.51 20.44 -22.20
CA SER A 66 8.61 21.34 -22.59
C SER A 66 9.47 20.76 -23.71
N LEU A 67 9.67 19.43 -23.73
CA LEU A 67 10.41 18.75 -24.78
C LEU A 67 9.65 18.77 -26.09
N VAL A 68 8.33 18.54 -26.07
CA VAL A 68 7.46 18.64 -27.26
C VAL A 68 7.39 20.07 -27.80
N GLY A 69 7.38 21.08 -26.92
CA GLY A 69 7.38 22.49 -27.30
C GLY A 69 8.68 22.98 -27.95
N GLN A 70 9.81 22.29 -27.73
CA GLN A 70 11.09 22.60 -28.37
C GLN A 70 11.35 21.80 -29.67
N MET A 71 10.45 20.89 -30.05
CA MET A 71 10.58 20.16 -31.31
C MET A 71 10.31 21.07 -32.51
N GLY A 72 11.08 20.91 -33.58
CA GLY A 72 10.89 21.66 -34.82
C GLY A 72 9.48 21.48 -35.40
N SER A 73 8.98 22.52 -36.08
CA SER A 73 7.60 22.59 -36.62
C SER A 73 7.19 21.38 -37.43
N ASP A 74 8.13 20.77 -38.15
CA ASP A 74 7.88 19.60 -39.00
C ASP A 74 7.57 18.36 -38.16
N ILE A 75 8.23 18.19 -37.00
CA ILE A 75 7.99 17.07 -36.12
C ILE A 75 6.71 17.27 -35.31
N LEU A 76 6.40 18.51 -34.91
CA LEU A 76 5.12 18.87 -34.30
C LEU A 76 3.93 18.60 -35.24
N TYR A 77 4.09 18.85 -36.55
CA TYR A 77 3.09 18.51 -37.56
C TYR A 77 2.80 17.00 -37.58
N PHE A 78 3.84 16.15 -37.60
CA PHE A 78 3.65 14.70 -37.53
C PHE A 78 3.06 14.24 -36.18
N VAL A 79 3.47 14.84 -35.06
CA VAL A 79 2.90 14.55 -33.72
C VAL A 79 1.40 14.88 -33.66
N GLY A 80 0.97 15.95 -34.34
CA GLY A 80 -0.44 16.31 -34.50
C GLY A 80 -1.21 15.34 -35.41
N VAL A 81 -0.64 14.97 -36.56
CA VAL A 81 -1.27 14.04 -37.52
C VAL A 81 -1.44 12.63 -36.91
N PHE A 82 -0.43 12.14 -36.20
CA PHE A 82 -0.47 10.83 -35.52
C PHE A 82 -1.21 10.85 -34.18
N ASN A 83 -1.77 12.00 -33.76
CA ASN A 83 -2.49 12.17 -32.49
C ASN A 83 -1.74 11.61 -31.27
N ILE A 84 -0.41 11.73 -31.26
CA ILE A 84 0.46 11.12 -30.24
C ILE A 84 0.15 11.70 -28.85
N SER A 85 -0.22 12.98 -28.79
CA SER A 85 -0.65 13.64 -27.55
C SER A 85 -1.91 13.01 -26.94
N GLN A 86 -2.89 12.66 -27.78
CA GLN A 86 -4.12 12.00 -27.34
C GLN A 86 -3.85 10.55 -26.93
N GLY A 87 -2.96 9.85 -27.65
CA GLY A 87 -2.50 8.51 -27.28
C GLY A 87 -1.78 8.48 -25.94
N LEU A 88 -0.85 9.42 -25.70
CA LEU A 88 -0.17 9.58 -24.41
C LEU A 88 -1.13 9.96 -23.29
N ALA A 89 -2.13 10.81 -23.56
CA ALA A 89 -3.16 11.14 -22.58
C ALA A 89 -4.00 9.91 -22.19
N MET A 90 -4.35 9.06 -23.16
CA MET A 90 -5.08 7.80 -22.90
C MET A 90 -4.24 6.79 -22.11
N ILE A 91 -2.95 6.67 -22.43
CA ILE A 91 -2.01 5.84 -21.65
C ILE A 91 -1.86 6.41 -20.23
N GLY A 92 -1.71 7.73 -20.10
CA GLY A 92 -1.64 8.42 -18.81
C GLY A 92 -2.90 8.23 -17.96
N ALA A 93 -4.08 8.32 -18.57
CA ALA A 93 -5.35 8.03 -17.91
C ALA A 93 -5.45 6.56 -17.47
N GLY A 94 -4.96 5.62 -18.29
CA GLY A 94 -4.88 4.20 -17.94
C GLY A 94 -3.93 3.90 -16.77
N VAL A 95 -2.77 4.56 -16.75
CA VAL A 95 -1.81 4.47 -15.64
C VAL A 95 -2.38 5.12 -14.37
N ALA A 96 -3.00 6.28 -14.49
CA ALA A 96 -3.68 6.95 -13.38
C ALA A 96 -4.80 6.06 -12.82
N PHE A 97 -5.64 5.45 -13.66
CA PHE A 97 -6.66 4.52 -13.21
C PHE A 97 -6.05 3.31 -12.48
N ARG A 98 -4.96 2.73 -13.01
CA ARG A 98 -4.28 1.61 -12.36
C ARG A 98 -3.70 2.00 -10.99
N LEU A 99 -3.09 3.16 -10.86
CA LEU A 99 -2.39 3.60 -9.65
C LEU A 99 -3.34 4.25 -8.62
N PHE A 100 -4.14 5.23 -9.05
CA PHE A 100 -5.07 5.96 -8.18
C PHE A 100 -6.35 5.20 -7.89
N VAL A 101 -6.94 4.52 -8.88
CA VAL A 101 -8.25 3.88 -8.67
C VAL A 101 -8.09 2.45 -8.19
N ARG A 102 -7.21 1.65 -8.79
CA ARG A 102 -7.01 0.27 -8.29
C ARG A 102 -6.12 0.23 -7.06
N LYS A 103 -4.85 0.63 -7.13
CA LYS A 103 -3.91 0.40 -6.03
C LYS A 103 -4.20 1.18 -4.74
N LEU A 104 -4.69 2.41 -4.86
CA LEU A 104 -4.99 3.27 -3.70
C LEU A 104 -6.30 2.87 -3.01
N PHE A 105 -7.37 2.53 -3.75
CA PHE A 105 -8.62 2.08 -3.13
C PHE A 105 -8.59 0.62 -2.66
N THR A 106 -7.78 -0.25 -3.26
CA THR A 106 -7.63 -1.64 -2.77
C THR A 106 -6.59 -1.80 -1.64
N LEU A 107 -6.20 -0.71 -0.96
CA LEU A 107 -5.29 -0.72 0.19
C LEU A 107 -4.02 -1.57 -0.05
N GLY A 108 -3.43 -1.49 -1.25
CA GLY A 108 -2.20 -2.23 -1.55
C GLY A 108 -2.34 -3.76 -1.57
N GLN A 109 -3.56 -4.31 -1.61
CA GLN A 109 -3.76 -5.75 -1.79
C GLN A 109 -3.67 -6.10 -3.28
N TRP A 110 -2.78 -7.06 -3.57
CA TRP A 110 -2.18 -7.41 -4.87
C TRP A 110 -3.18 -7.75 -5.98
#